data_AF-A0A9P5JPC7-F1
#
_entry.id   AF-A0A9P5JPC7-F1
#
_cell.length_a   1.000
_cell.length_b   1.000
_cell.length_c   1.000
_cell.angle_alpha   90.00
_cell.angle_beta   90.00
_cell.angle_gamma   90.00
#
_symmetry.space_group_name_H-M   'P 1'
#
loop_
_entity.id
_entity.type
_entity.pdbx_description
1 polymer ?
#
loop_
_entity_poly.entity_id
_entity_poly.type
_entity_poly.pdbx_seq_one_letter_code
_entity_poly.pdbx_strand_id
1 'polypeptide(L)'
;MFRARFRPWIGFGGFLIPCRGPPAPPFPHEPLLSPEYFRAGLGSLIEPTKDQPNFPHLRDMVSSTKGYYARDYSVWLGWNNMRYIIEGSALHARLLNRTLVIPSYVFVRSCESQRPACEGFATMIDRDELSINRDGDEQEDEHPPPHQMGWLIPIEVMVDLANMRKHVPVLTISQYLTLNGLSTDLETRNGLWDRINYHSSTVNRTSPSLAVVPNKEFDHDLELLRVDTLPENLATSPKLDAHASRIHDDILYQMKLSRTIGMEDVSGYLHKATGERWGQSDLHEMSTILAKYGLAPVHTFAGLPAEFSKAVNNPVTEAAPIELMRGFANDFARYTEDVLLVEGEIHSNRKPGFMAFASAEARDAYQNLVLKGIVHPPAIQALANAVADHMIAMNCGRAWMAAHWRRGDFVELGWNHNRSSHEGVDMLRSRLKSGRETLKSLKAEAKGRPTHPLPLPHDRWYLATDERNPDALAYARSKNAVLFSDVLASIPALRRLVGWPLLFTDVIALVEQEVMARSDFFFGYAFSSVAGGVVNIRAGRGMDPRAMLLDGT
;
A
#
# COMPACT_ATOMS: atom_id res chain seq x y z
N MET A 1 -31.01 -8.10 73.98
CA MET A 1 -29.65 -7.56 73.74
C MET A 1 -28.90 -8.50 72.80
N PHE A 2 -28.91 -8.21 71.50
CA PHE A 2 -28.25 -9.02 70.47
C PHE A 2 -26.75 -8.71 70.42
N ARG A 3 -25.91 -9.75 70.57
CA ARG A 3 -24.45 -9.67 70.37
C ARG A 3 -24.16 -9.75 68.86
N ALA A 4 -23.67 -8.65 68.30
CA ALA A 4 -23.13 -8.60 66.95
C ALA A 4 -21.76 -9.30 66.89
N ARG A 5 -21.60 -10.28 66.00
CA ARG A 5 -20.32 -10.89 65.63
C ARG A 5 -19.69 -10.09 64.51
N PHE A 6 -18.57 -9.42 64.77
CA PHE A 6 -17.67 -8.93 63.74
C PHE A 6 -16.94 -10.13 63.11
N ARG A 7 -17.00 -10.28 61.78
CA ARG A 7 -16.08 -11.09 60.98
C ARG A 7 -15.17 -10.13 60.19
N PRO A 8 -13.84 -10.33 60.15
CA PRO A 8 -12.99 -9.53 59.29
C PRO A 8 -13.18 -9.97 57.84
N TRP A 9 -13.36 -8.99 56.96
CA TRP A 9 -13.20 -9.16 55.53
C TRP A 9 -11.71 -9.38 55.22
N ILE A 10 -11.33 -10.61 54.89
CA ILE A 10 -10.06 -10.91 54.23
C ILE A 10 -10.28 -10.59 52.75
N GLY A 11 -9.78 -9.43 52.31
CA GLY A 11 -9.69 -9.10 50.90
C GLY A 11 -8.71 -10.06 50.22
N PHE A 12 -9.22 -10.94 49.37
CA PHE A 12 -8.39 -11.65 48.39
C PHE A 12 -7.88 -10.62 47.39
N GLY A 13 -6.71 -10.04 47.68
CA GLY A 13 -5.86 -9.46 46.65
C GLY A 13 -5.43 -10.59 45.72
N GLY A 14 -6.14 -10.74 44.61
CA GLY A 14 -5.73 -11.63 43.53
C GLY A 14 -4.37 -11.17 43.03
N PHE A 15 -3.31 -11.82 43.50
CA PHE A 15 -1.99 -11.71 42.88
C PHE A 15 -2.16 -12.13 41.42
N LEU A 16 -2.03 -11.15 40.51
CA LEU A 16 -1.79 -11.39 39.10
C LEU A 16 -0.55 -12.28 39.04
N ILE A 17 -0.74 -13.58 38.81
CA ILE A 17 0.37 -14.49 38.57
C ILE A 17 1.00 -14.00 37.27
N PRO A 18 2.19 -13.35 37.30
CA PRO A 18 2.85 -13.00 36.06
C PRO A 18 3.08 -14.31 35.32
N CYS A 19 2.87 -14.33 34.00
CA CYS A 19 3.24 -15.49 33.21
C CYS A 19 4.68 -15.86 33.57
N ARG A 20 4.85 -16.95 34.32
CA ARG A 20 6.07 -17.76 34.26
C ARG A 20 5.97 -18.48 32.92
N GLY A 21 6.10 -17.71 31.84
CA GLY A 21 6.35 -18.31 30.55
C GLY A 21 7.59 -19.18 30.68
N PRO A 22 7.68 -20.28 29.94
CA PRO A 22 8.97 -20.93 29.78
C PRO A 22 10.00 -19.85 29.39
N PRO A 23 11.26 -19.92 29.87
CA PRO A 23 12.31 -19.06 29.32
C PRO A 23 12.18 -19.12 27.80
N ALA A 24 12.25 -17.95 27.15
CA ALA A 24 12.22 -17.89 25.68
C ALA A 24 13.12 -19.03 25.17
N PRO A 25 12.60 -19.91 24.29
CA PRO A 25 13.40 -21.04 23.83
C PRO A 25 14.75 -20.48 23.41
N PRO A 26 15.87 -21.12 23.81
CA PRO A 26 17.17 -20.68 23.32
C PRO A 26 17.02 -20.57 21.82
N PHE A 27 17.28 -19.37 21.29
CA PHE A 27 17.28 -19.17 19.84
C PHE A 27 18.08 -20.34 19.26
N PRO A 28 17.59 -21.01 18.19
CA PRO A 28 18.36 -22.07 17.58
C PRO A 28 19.77 -21.52 17.34
N HIS A 29 20.74 -22.10 18.04
CA HIS A 29 22.17 -21.82 17.88
C HIS A 29 22.68 -22.34 16.53
N GLU A 30 21.80 -22.89 15.70
CA GLU A 30 22.09 -23.03 14.28
C GLU A 30 22.28 -21.63 13.70
N PRO A 31 23.41 -21.38 13.02
CA PRO A 31 23.56 -20.15 12.27
C PRO A 31 22.49 -20.17 11.16
N LEU A 32 21.37 -19.48 11.40
CA LEU A 32 20.27 -19.31 10.43
C LEU A 32 20.70 -18.54 9.18
N LEU A 33 21.98 -18.21 9.03
CA LEU A 33 22.59 -17.59 7.87
C LEU A 33 24.02 -18.14 7.74
N SER A 34 24.41 -18.57 6.53
CA SER A 34 25.81 -18.86 6.24
C SER A 34 26.68 -17.63 6.58
N PRO A 35 27.97 -17.81 6.91
CA PRO A 35 28.90 -16.71 7.21
C PRO A 35 29.09 -15.68 6.07
N GLU A 36 28.39 -15.82 4.95
CA GLU A 36 28.45 -14.95 3.77
C GLU A 36 27.62 -13.66 3.94
N TYR A 37 26.78 -13.54 4.97
CA TYR A 37 25.85 -12.40 5.11
C TYR A 37 26.35 -11.22 5.96
N PHE A 38 27.60 -11.18 6.42
CA PHE A 38 28.15 -10.00 7.10
C PHE A 38 29.62 -9.72 6.76
N ARG A 39 29.89 -8.52 6.23
CA ARG A 39 31.14 -7.79 6.48
C ARG A 39 30.85 -6.36 6.90
N ALA A 40 31.61 -5.89 7.88
CA ALA A 40 31.53 -4.57 8.45
C ALA A 40 32.27 -3.55 7.57
N GLY A 41 31.62 -2.41 7.33
CA GLY A 41 32.24 -1.20 6.79
C GLY A 41 32.37 -1.18 5.26
N LEU A 42 31.75 -0.19 4.63
CA LEU A 42 31.70 0.15 3.19
C LEU A 42 30.45 -0.42 2.47
N GLY A 43 29.58 0.50 2.06
CA GLY A 43 28.30 0.22 1.41
C GLY A 43 28.45 -0.31 -0.02
N SER A 44 28.70 -1.61 -0.13
CA SER A 44 28.27 -2.39 -1.28
C SER A 44 27.09 -3.26 -0.84
N LEU A 45 25.99 -3.15 -1.59
CA LEU A 45 24.80 -3.98 -1.52
C LEU A 45 25.15 -5.46 -1.28
N ILE A 46 24.22 -6.18 -0.64
CA ILE A 46 24.00 -7.62 -0.80
C ILE A 46 24.56 -8.05 -2.16
N GLU A 47 25.47 -9.03 -2.20
CA GLU A 47 25.95 -9.60 -3.46
C GLU A 47 24.79 -9.66 -4.47
N PRO A 48 24.80 -8.88 -5.57
CA PRO A 48 23.72 -8.96 -6.54
C PRO A 48 23.75 -10.27 -7.34
N THR A 49 24.51 -11.27 -6.93
CA THR A 49 25.13 -12.26 -7.85
C THR A 49 24.53 -13.66 -7.83
N LYS A 50 23.34 -13.87 -7.24
CA LYS A 50 22.53 -15.06 -7.57
C LYS A 50 21.17 -14.75 -8.19
N ASP A 51 20.56 -13.61 -7.84
CA ASP A 51 19.22 -13.23 -8.32
C ASP A 51 19.15 -11.90 -9.09
N GLN A 52 20.26 -11.16 -9.32
CA GLN A 52 20.20 -10.21 -10.43
C GLN A 52 20.18 -11.03 -11.71
N PRO A 53 19.09 -10.98 -12.49
CA PRO A 53 19.05 -11.63 -13.77
C PRO A 53 20.25 -11.12 -14.57
N ASN A 54 21.06 -12.07 -15.06
CA ASN A 54 22.13 -11.73 -15.95
C ASN A 54 21.54 -10.97 -17.16
N PHE A 55 22.36 -10.13 -17.80
CA PHE A 55 21.91 -9.35 -18.96
C PHE A 55 21.18 -10.18 -20.04
N PRO A 56 21.59 -11.43 -20.34
CA PRO A 56 20.83 -12.31 -21.21
C PRO A 56 19.38 -12.51 -20.77
N HIS A 57 19.12 -12.86 -19.50
CA HIS A 57 17.76 -13.03 -19.00
C HIS A 57 16.92 -11.75 -19.09
N LEU A 58 17.51 -10.59 -18.80
CA LEU A 58 16.82 -9.31 -18.95
C LEU A 58 16.45 -9.03 -20.41
N ARG A 59 17.34 -9.35 -21.36
CA ARG A 59 17.05 -9.22 -22.79
C ARG A 59 15.95 -10.17 -23.24
N ASP A 60 15.98 -11.42 -22.78
CA ASP A 60 14.96 -12.41 -23.10
C ASP A 60 13.58 -11.96 -22.60
N MET A 61 13.51 -11.47 -21.36
CA MET A 61 12.30 -10.89 -20.78
C MET A 61 11.77 -9.72 -21.61
N VAL A 62 12.62 -8.74 -21.95
CA VAL A 62 12.22 -7.59 -22.78
C VAL A 62 11.74 -8.05 -24.16
N SER A 63 12.42 -9.01 -24.79
CA SER A 63 12.09 -9.51 -26.12
C SER A 63 10.70 -10.18 -26.21
N SER A 64 10.13 -10.59 -25.08
CA SER A 64 8.77 -11.15 -25.02
C SER A 64 7.65 -10.09 -24.98
N THR A 65 8.02 -8.80 -24.95
CA THR A 65 7.09 -7.67 -24.80
C THR A 65 7.14 -6.71 -25.99
N LYS A 66 6.16 -5.81 -26.09
CA LYS A 66 6.03 -4.79 -27.16
C LYS A 66 6.83 -3.50 -26.86
N GLY A 67 8.00 -3.64 -26.25
CA GLY A 67 8.81 -2.51 -25.79
C GLY A 67 8.59 -2.16 -24.31
N TYR A 68 8.90 -0.93 -23.94
CA TYR A 68 8.92 -0.43 -22.57
C TYR A 68 7.70 0.43 -22.24
N TYR A 69 7.27 0.36 -20.99
CA TYR A 69 6.31 1.26 -20.38
C TYR A 69 7.01 2.04 -19.27
N ALA A 70 7.03 3.36 -19.39
CA ALA A 70 7.66 4.28 -18.45
C ALA A 70 6.65 5.30 -17.95
N ARG A 71 6.96 5.94 -16.82
CA ARG A 71 6.23 7.08 -16.27
C ARG A 71 7.18 8.07 -15.63
N ASP A 72 6.67 9.28 -15.44
CA ASP A 72 7.23 10.18 -14.45
C ASP A 72 6.84 9.68 -13.04
N TYR A 73 7.81 9.55 -12.16
CA TYR A 73 7.63 9.03 -10.81
C TYR A 73 7.78 10.16 -9.81
N SER A 74 6.78 10.33 -8.94
CA SER A 74 6.83 11.29 -7.84
C SER A 74 7.65 10.78 -6.67
N VAL A 75 8.95 10.63 -6.93
CA VAL A 75 9.94 10.05 -6.02
C VAL A 75 10.12 10.87 -4.74
N TRP A 76 9.63 12.12 -4.70
CA TRP A 76 9.59 12.96 -3.51
C TRP A 76 8.53 12.50 -2.48
N LEU A 77 7.55 11.69 -2.86
CA LEU A 77 6.53 11.15 -1.96
C LEU A 77 7.09 10.04 -1.06
N GLY A 78 6.43 9.80 0.08
CA GLY A 78 6.76 8.66 0.93
C GLY A 78 6.53 7.31 0.24
N TRP A 79 7.26 6.28 0.67
CA TRP A 79 7.29 4.98 0.00
C TRP A 79 5.91 4.38 -0.32
N ASN A 80 4.93 4.43 0.57
CA ASN A 80 3.63 3.82 0.27
C ASN A 80 2.93 4.45 -0.93
N ASN A 81 3.09 5.77 -1.14
CA ASN A 81 2.55 6.42 -2.33
C ASN A 81 3.32 5.98 -3.57
N MET A 82 4.66 5.90 -3.48
CA MET A 82 5.50 5.34 -4.54
C MET A 82 5.13 3.88 -4.88
N ARG A 83 4.80 3.06 -3.87
CA ARG A 83 4.30 1.69 -4.06
C ARG A 83 3.03 1.69 -4.89
N TYR A 84 2.06 2.55 -4.57
CA TYR A 84 0.81 2.64 -5.35
C TYR A 84 1.04 3.10 -6.80
N ILE A 85 1.97 4.02 -7.01
CA ILE A 85 2.44 4.42 -8.34
C ILE A 85 2.96 3.19 -9.08
N ILE A 86 3.89 2.43 -8.48
CA ILE A 86 4.43 1.21 -9.08
C ILE A 86 3.34 0.16 -9.35
N GLU A 87 2.40 -0.05 -8.42
CA GLU A 87 1.26 -0.96 -8.58
C GLU A 87 0.41 -0.61 -9.81
N GLY A 88 0.03 0.66 -9.96
CA GLY A 88 -0.69 1.12 -11.14
C GLY A 88 0.15 1.04 -12.43
N SER A 89 1.46 1.35 -12.38
CA SER A 89 2.34 1.20 -13.55
C SER A 89 2.42 -0.25 -14.00
N ALA A 90 2.46 -1.19 -13.05
CA ALA A 90 2.53 -2.61 -13.34
C ALA A 90 1.23 -3.11 -14.01
N LEU A 91 0.07 -2.59 -13.59
CA LEU A 91 -1.20 -2.82 -14.30
C LEU A 91 -1.13 -2.30 -15.73
N HIS A 92 -0.72 -1.05 -15.93
CA HIS A 92 -0.67 -0.42 -17.24
C HIS A 92 0.27 -1.16 -18.21
N ALA A 93 1.48 -1.50 -17.73
CA ALA A 93 2.44 -2.28 -18.50
C ALA A 93 1.88 -3.64 -18.91
N ARG A 94 1.16 -4.33 -18.01
CA ARG A 94 0.51 -5.61 -18.30
C ARG A 94 -0.60 -5.48 -19.36
N LEU A 95 -1.45 -4.46 -19.25
CA LEU A 95 -2.53 -4.20 -20.21
C LEU A 95 -2.00 -3.94 -21.63
N LEU A 96 -0.82 -3.34 -21.75
CA LEU A 96 -0.18 -3.00 -23.03
C LEU A 96 0.82 -4.05 -23.52
N ASN A 97 1.04 -5.13 -22.76
CA ASN A 97 2.11 -6.11 -22.98
C ASN A 97 3.49 -5.46 -23.17
N ARG A 98 3.86 -4.55 -22.26
CA ARG A 98 5.14 -3.82 -22.27
C ARG A 98 5.95 -4.15 -21.02
N THR A 99 7.27 -4.06 -21.11
CA THR A 99 8.17 -4.15 -19.95
C THR A 99 8.11 -2.88 -19.13
N LEU A 100 7.70 -2.98 -17.87
CA LEU A 100 7.68 -1.87 -16.94
C LEU A 100 9.11 -1.39 -16.63
N VAL A 101 9.35 -0.08 -16.68
CA VAL A 101 10.58 0.54 -16.17
C VAL A 101 10.27 1.36 -14.93
N ILE A 102 10.87 1.02 -13.80
CA ILE A 102 10.72 1.72 -12.50
C ILE A 102 12.04 2.40 -12.09
N PRO A 103 12.03 3.39 -11.17
CA PRO A 103 13.26 4.00 -10.65
C PRO A 103 14.20 2.95 -10.03
N SER A 104 15.51 3.18 -10.09
CA SER A 104 16.51 2.34 -9.41
C SER A 104 16.63 2.67 -7.91
N TYR A 105 16.16 3.85 -7.51
CA TYR A 105 16.19 4.32 -6.14
C TYR A 105 14.89 5.03 -5.76
N VAL A 106 14.70 5.19 -4.46
CA VAL A 106 13.62 6.00 -3.88
C VAL A 106 14.18 6.91 -2.80
N PHE A 107 13.40 7.92 -2.43
CA PHE A 107 13.74 8.84 -1.36
C PHE A 107 12.97 8.45 -0.11
N VAL A 108 13.69 8.26 0.99
CA VAL A 108 13.09 8.05 2.31
C VAL A 108 13.15 9.31 3.14
N ARG A 109 12.06 9.57 3.86
CA ARG A 109 11.76 10.91 4.41
C ARG A 109 12.57 11.28 5.65
N SER A 110 12.99 10.30 6.45
CA SER A 110 13.71 10.62 7.68
C SER A 110 14.63 9.50 8.16
N CYS A 111 15.60 9.91 8.97
CA CYS A 111 16.53 9.06 9.69
C CYS A 111 16.02 8.87 11.12
N GLU A 112 16.00 7.63 11.62
CA GLU A 112 15.64 7.30 13.00
C GLU A 112 16.81 7.58 13.97
N SER A 113 18.02 7.75 13.45
CA SER A 113 19.23 8.07 14.22
C SER A 113 19.67 9.51 14.02
N GLN A 114 20.79 9.88 14.65
CA GLN A 114 21.43 11.17 14.39
C GLN A 114 21.92 11.23 12.95
N ARG A 115 21.78 12.40 12.32
CA ARG A 115 22.10 12.62 10.90
C ARG A 115 23.44 12.00 10.42
N PRO A 116 24.59 12.14 11.13
CA PRO A 116 25.85 11.54 10.68
C PRO A 116 25.81 10.01 10.54
N ALA A 117 24.93 9.32 11.29
CA ALA A 117 24.77 7.88 11.17
C ALA A 117 24.15 7.49 9.83
N CYS A 118 23.21 8.29 9.29
CA CYS A 118 22.60 8.03 7.99
C CYS A 118 23.47 8.48 6.81
N GLU A 119 24.24 9.58 6.95
CA GLU A 119 25.20 10.05 5.91
C GLU A 119 26.29 9.02 5.59
N GLY A 120 26.60 8.13 6.53
CA GLY A 120 27.53 7.01 6.30
C GLY A 120 26.99 5.92 5.36
N PHE A 121 25.68 5.87 5.08
CA PHE A 121 25.05 4.79 4.31
C PHE A 121 24.22 5.26 3.12
N ALA A 122 23.69 6.49 3.14
CA ALA A 122 22.84 7.01 2.07
C ALA A 122 23.17 8.46 1.74
N THR A 123 23.03 8.82 0.47
CA THR A 123 23.18 10.21 0.02
C THR A 123 21.97 11.00 0.48
N MET A 124 22.22 12.04 1.26
CA MET A 124 21.19 13.01 1.65
C MET A 124 20.96 13.97 0.49
N ILE A 125 19.69 14.26 0.19
CA ILE A 125 19.27 15.12 -0.91
C ILE A 125 18.21 16.10 -0.41
N ASP A 126 18.23 17.31 -0.95
CA ASP A 126 17.17 18.28 -0.74
C ASP A 126 15.94 17.90 -1.60
N ARG A 127 14.80 17.69 -0.96
CA ARG A 127 13.54 17.29 -1.59
C ARG A 127 12.88 18.43 -2.32
N ASP A 128 13.20 19.69 -1.99
CA ASP A 128 12.71 20.84 -2.73
C ASP A 128 13.36 20.90 -4.13
N GLU A 129 14.58 20.37 -4.30
CA GLU A 129 15.19 20.16 -5.63
C GLU A 129 14.47 19.06 -6.46
N LEU A 130 13.64 18.24 -5.81
CA LEU A 130 12.91 17.13 -6.44
C LEU A 130 11.46 17.48 -6.81
N SER A 131 10.92 18.58 -6.29
CA SER A 131 9.53 19.02 -6.51
C SER A 131 9.32 19.84 -7.79
N ILE A 132 10.40 20.05 -8.55
CA ILE A 132 10.42 20.88 -9.76
C ILE A 132 9.69 20.14 -10.89
N ASN A 133 8.37 20.36 -10.95
CA ASN A 133 7.41 20.18 -12.06
C ASN A 133 6.06 19.62 -11.55
N ARG A 134 5.46 20.30 -10.56
CA ARG A 134 3.99 20.41 -10.55
C ARG A 134 3.61 21.20 -11.81
N ASP A 135 2.68 20.69 -12.60
CA ASP A 135 2.21 21.29 -13.86
C ASP A 135 1.98 22.80 -13.74
N GLY A 136 2.97 23.64 -14.11
CA GLY A 136 2.84 25.09 -14.25
C GLY A 136 2.47 25.92 -13.00
N ASP A 137 2.10 25.30 -11.89
CA ASP A 137 1.76 25.99 -10.64
C ASP A 137 3.00 26.09 -9.75
N GLU A 138 3.61 27.28 -9.78
CA GLU A 138 4.62 27.79 -8.85
C GLU A 138 4.07 27.92 -7.41
N GLN A 139 3.44 26.88 -6.87
CA GLN A 139 3.28 26.79 -5.42
C GLN A 139 4.56 26.17 -4.86
N GLU A 140 5.51 27.07 -4.57
CA GLU A 140 6.55 26.89 -3.56
C GLU A 140 5.87 26.52 -2.23
N ASP A 141 5.48 25.25 -2.08
CA ASP A 141 5.23 24.70 -0.76
C ASP A 141 6.60 24.62 -0.08
N GLU A 142 7.04 25.73 0.53
CA GLU A 142 8.18 25.77 1.44
C GLU A 142 7.90 24.77 2.56
N HIS A 143 8.38 23.54 2.39
CA HIS A 143 8.36 22.58 3.47
C HIS A 143 9.23 23.18 4.60
N PRO A 144 8.78 23.13 5.86
CA PRO A 144 9.62 23.59 6.95
C PRO A 144 10.98 22.88 6.90
N PRO A 145 12.11 23.55 7.22
CA PRO A 145 13.48 23.02 7.05
C PRO A 145 13.74 21.56 7.48
N PRO A 146 13.15 21.01 8.56
CA PRO A 146 13.35 19.60 8.91
C PRO A 146 12.71 18.59 7.96
N HIS A 147 11.78 19.00 7.08
CA HIS A 147 11.09 18.14 6.11
C HIS A 147 11.66 18.22 4.70
N GLN A 148 12.60 19.14 4.46
CA GLN A 148 13.24 19.36 3.17
C GLN A 148 14.23 18.24 2.84
N MET A 149 14.86 17.60 3.83
CA MET A 149 15.88 16.58 3.53
C MET A 149 15.28 15.18 3.36
N GLY A 150 15.75 14.46 2.35
CA GLY A 150 15.47 13.04 2.11
C GLY A 150 16.77 12.24 1.93
N TRP A 151 16.64 10.92 1.87
CA TRP A 151 17.77 10.02 1.68
C TRP A 151 17.53 9.10 0.50
N LEU A 152 18.49 9.03 -0.41
CA LEU A 152 18.43 8.15 -1.56
C LEU A 152 18.86 6.73 -1.16
N ILE A 153 17.96 5.77 -1.33
CA ILE A 153 18.24 4.35 -1.11
C ILE A 153 17.85 3.52 -2.35
N PRO A 154 18.52 2.38 -2.60
CA PRO A 154 18.16 1.47 -3.68
C PRO A 154 16.72 0.95 -3.53
N ILE A 155 15.99 0.86 -4.64
CA ILE A 155 14.58 0.45 -4.63
C ILE A 155 14.40 -1.00 -4.13
N GLU A 156 15.41 -1.85 -4.31
CA GLU A 156 15.44 -3.25 -3.86
C GLU A 156 15.39 -3.39 -2.34
N VAL A 157 15.70 -2.33 -1.60
CA VAL A 157 15.50 -2.27 -0.14
C VAL A 157 14.01 -2.24 0.22
N MET A 158 13.17 -1.79 -0.71
CA MET A 158 11.76 -1.51 -0.48
C MET A 158 10.81 -2.51 -1.14
N VAL A 159 11.21 -3.13 -2.25
CA VAL A 159 10.42 -4.12 -3.01
C VAL A 159 11.27 -5.31 -3.45
N ASP A 160 10.67 -6.50 -3.40
CA ASP A 160 11.26 -7.73 -3.96
C ASP A 160 11.12 -7.75 -5.49
N LEU A 161 12.13 -7.20 -6.19
CA LEU A 161 12.15 -7.20 -7.66
C LEU A 161 12.17 -8.60 -8.27
N ALA A 162 12.81 -9.57 -7.61
CA ALA A 162 12.85 -10.94 -8.11
C ALA A 162 11.46 -11.57 -8.09
N ASN A 163 10.67 -11.33 -7.03
CA ASN A 163 9.28 -11.73 -6.99
C ASN A 163 8.40 -10.97 -7.99
N MET A 164 8.59 -9.66 -8.12
CA MET A 164 7.82 -8.83 -9.05
C MET A 164 7.98 -9.29 -10.50
N ARG A 165 9.21 -9.66 -10.92
CA ARG A 165 9.50 -10.19 -12.27
C ARG A 165 8.79 -11.48 -12.61
N LYS A 166 8.34 -12.26 -11.63
CA LYS A 166 7.51 -13.47 -11.86
C LYS A 166 6.09 -13.12 -12.29
N HIS A 167 5.65 -11.88 -12.08
CA HIS A 167 4.28 -11.43 -12.30
C HIS A 167 4.16 -10.38 -13.41
N VAL A 168 5.16 -9.51 -13.55
CA VAL A 168 5.22 -8.46 -14.58
C VAL A 168 6.67 -8.30 -15.06
N PRO A 169 6.94 -8.27 -16.37
CA PRO A 169 8.26 -7.93 -16.90
C PRO A 169 8.67 -6.54 -16.40
N VAL A 170 9.72 -6.46 -15.58
CA VAL A 170 10.14 -5.20 -14.93
C VAL A 170 11.65 -5.01 -14.90
N LEU A 171 12.06 -3.79 -15.21
CA LEU A 171 13.43 -3.27 -15.16
C LEU A 171 13.50 -2.05 -14.24
N THR A 172 14.66 -1.82 -13.65
CA THR A 172 15.02 -0.50 -13.12
C THR A 172 15.47 0.43 -14.25
N ILE A 173 15.46 1.75 -14.05
CA ILE A 173 15.99 2.72 -15.02
C ILE A 173 17.47 2.41 -15.32
N SER A 174 18.29 2.11 -14.32
CA SER A 174 19.70 1.70 -14.52
C SER A 174 19.84 0.46 -15.40
N GLN A 175 18.96 -0.53 -15.25
CA GLN A 175 18.93 -1.72 -16.12
C GLN A 175 18.50 -1.36 -17.54
N TYR A 176 17.49 -0.50 -17.71
CA TYR A 176 17.08 0.01 -19.01
C TYR A 176 18.24 0.76 -19.70
N LEU A 177 18.92 1.67 -18.99
CA LEU A 177 20.05 2.44 -19.51
C LEU A 177 21.16 1.49 -19.99
N THR A 178 21.55 0.54 -19.13
CA THR A 178 22.60 -0.41 -19.47
C THR A 178 22.21 -1.32 -20.64
N LEU A 179 20.96 -1.79 -20.69
CA LEU A 179 20.45 -2.57 -21.81
C LEU A 179 20.47 -1.81 -23.14
N ASN A 180 20.41 -0.49 -23.11
CA ASN A 180 20.49 0.38 -24.28
C ASN A 180 21.90 0.96 -24.52
N GLY A 181 22.90 0.56 -23.74
CA GLY A 181 24.30 1.00 -23.88
C GLY A 181 24.56 2.40 -23.33
N LEU A 182 23.67 2.92 -22.49
CA LEU A 182 23.77 4.23 -21.85
C LEU A 182 24.38 4.12 -20.45
N SER A 183 25.01 5.20 -19.97
CA SER A 183 25.54 5.25 -18.60
C SER A 183 24.38 5.28 -17.59
N THR A 184 24.52 4.56 -16.47
CA THR A 184 23.57 4.61 -15.35
C THR A 184 23.55 5.95 -14.64
N ASP A 185 24.61 6.76 -14.78
CA ASP A 185 24.70 8.10 -14.19
C ASP A 185 23.75 9.10 -14.84
N LEU A 186 23.12 8.72 -15.96
CA LEU A 186 22.07 9.52 -16.59
C LEU A 186 20.76 9.50 -15.80
N GLU A 187 20.59 8.54 -14.87
CA GLU A 187 19.33 8.44 -14.10
C GLU A 187 19.03 9.74 -13.34
N THR A 188 17.90 10.35 -13.67
CA THR A 188 17.43 11.62 -13.12
C THR A 188 17.01 11.46 -11.67
N ARG A 189 17.40 12.42 -10.83
CA ARG A 189 17.09 12.39 -9.39
C ARG A 189 15.64 12.75 -9.06
N ASN A 190 15.01 13.57 -9.89
CA ASN A 190 13.62 14.02 -9.70
C ASN A 190 12.57 12.98 -10.13
N GLY A 191 12.98 11.81 -10.61
CA GLY A 191 12.06 10.74 -11.03
C GLY A 191 11.38 10.95 -12.38
N LEU A 192 11.69 12.03 -13.09
CA LEU A 192 11.16 12.30 -14.43
C LEU A 192 11.89 11.47 -15.48
N TRP A 193 11.16 11.03 -16.51
CA TRP A 193 11.77 10.35 -17.64
C TRP A 193 12.56 11.34 -18.52
N ASP A 194 13.88 11.15 -18.67
CA ASP A 194 14.71 12.03 -19.49
C ASP A 194 14.49 11.75 -20.99
N ARG A 195 13.67 12.59 -21.62
CA ARG A 195 13.25 12.46 -23.01
C ARG A 195 14.38 12.63 -24.02
N ILE A 196 15.52 13.19 -23.61
CA ILE A 196 16.66 13.47 -24.48
C ILE A 196 17.75 12.43 -24.26
N ASN A 197 18.26 12.32 -23.02
CA ASN A 197 19.44 11.52 -22.73
C ASN A 197 19.13 10.02 -22.78
N TYR A 198 17.94 9.57 -22.35
CA TYR A 198 17.55 8.16 -22.39
C TYR A 198 17.25 7.65 -23.81
N HIS A 199 17.17 8.57 -24.77
CA HIS A 199 16.90 8.32 -26.19
C HIS A 199 18.08 8.73 -27.08
N SER A 200 19.24 9.03 -26.50
CA SER A 200 20.44 9.36 -27.24
C SER A 200 21.02 8.13 -27.96
N SER A 201 21.54 8.31 -29.17
CA SER A 201 22.11 7.21 -29.95
C SER A 201 23.51 6.88 -29.43
N THR A 202 23.81 5.59 -29.24
CA THR A 202 25.17 5.14 -29.02
C THR A 202 25.79 4.70 -30.34
N VAL A 203 27.13 4.69 -30.42
CA VAL A 203 27.91 4.46 -31.68
C VAL A 203 27.49 3.20 -32.45
N ASN A 204 26.82 2.23 -31.81
CA ASN A 204 26.46 0.93 -32.39
C ASN A 204 24.97 0.56 -32.26
N ARG A 205 24.06 1.46 -31.87
CA ARG A 205 22.62 1.17 -31.74
C ARG A 205 21.74 2.35 -32.12
N THR A 206 20.63 2.04 -32.79
CA THR A 206 19.54 2.98 -33.02
C THR A 206 18.94 3.41 -31.69
N SER A 207 18.74 4.71 -31.51
CA SER A 207 18.03 5.29 -30.37
C SER A 207 16.64 4.66 -30.21
N PRO A 208 16.21 4.30 -28.98
CA PRO A 208 14.83 3.92 -28.73
C PRO A 208 13.88 5.06 -29.13
N SER A 209 12.83 4.75 -29.86
CA SER A 209 11.74 5.68 -30.18
C SER A 209 10.87 5.96 -28.95
N LEU A 210 10.26 7.15 -28.89
CA LEU A 210 9.45 7.61 -27.74
C LEU A 210 8.06 8.07 -28.20
N ALA A 211 7.03 7.52 -27.57
CA ALA A 211 5.69 8.11 -27.53
C ALA A 211 5.40 8.65 -26.13
N VAL A 212 4.84 9.85 -26.05
CA VAL A 212 4.43 10.48 -24.79
C VAL A 212 2.91 10.60 -24.79
N VAL A 213 2.28 10.10 -23.73
CA VAL A 213 0.88 10.32 -23.39
C VAL A 213 0.85 11.47 -22.38
N PRO A 214 0.41 12.67 -22.79
CA PRO A 214 0.30 13.80 -21.88
C PRO A 214 -0.66 13.48 -20.72
N ASN A 215 -0.43 14.06 -19.55
CA ASN A 215 -1.27 13.80 -18.36
C ASN A 215 -2.77 14.03 -18.64
N LYS A 216 -3.09 15.11 -19.35
CA LYS A 216 -4.46 15.45 -19.81
C LYS A 216 -5.11 14.43 -20.76
N GLU A 217 -4.33 13.63 -21.48
CA GLU A 217 -4.88 12.54 -22.31
C GLU A 217 -5.22 11.32 -21.44
N PHE A 218 -4.43 11.10 -20.38
CA PHE A 218 -4.71 10.07 -19.38
C PHE A 218 -5.95 10.46 -18.53
N ASP A 219 -6.00 11.71 -18.06
CA ASP A 219 -7.09 12.33 -17.30
C ASP A 219 -7.61 13.61 -17.96
N HIS A 220 -8.49 13.45 -18.94
CA HIS A 220 -9.15 14.62 -19.54
C HIS A 220 -10.08 15.27 -18.51
N ASP A 221 -9.67 16.42 -17.96
CA ASP A 221 -10.39 17.37 -17.12
C ASP A 221 -11.38 16.77 -16.09
N LEU A 222 -11.02 15.66 -15.45
CA LEU A 222 -11.84 14.96 -14.44
C LEU A 222 -13.22 14.47 -14.94
N GLU A 223 -13.56 14.61 -16.22
CA GLU A 223 -14.87 14.23 -16.78
C GLU A 223 -14.95 12.74 -17.13
N LEU A 224 -13.82 12.12 -17.46
CA LEU A 224 -13.77 10.74 -17.92
C LEU A 224 -13.56 9.74 -16.78
N LEU A 225 -14.14 8.55 -16.94
CA LEU A 225 -13.83 7.38 -16.12
C LEU A 225 -12.93 6.43 -16.90
N ARG A 226 -11.68 6.32 -16.48
CA ARG A 226 -10.75 5.33 -17.04
C ARG A 226 -11.14 3.93 -16.55
N VAL A 227 -11.23 2.99 -17.49
CA VAL A 227 -11.31 1.54 -17.23
C VAL A 227 -10.14 0.82 -17.88
N ASP A 228 -9.87 -0.42 -17.50
CA ASP A 228 -8.78 -1.24 -18.04
C ASP A 228 -8.92 -1.48 -19.56
N THR A 229 -10.02 -2.09 -19.98
CA THR A 229 -10.37 -2.32 -21.39
C THR A 229 -11.87 -2.07 -21.54
N LEU A 230 -12.27 -1.21 -22.47
CA LEU A 230 -13.66 -0.97 -22.79
C LEU A 230 -14.13 -2.05 -23.78
N PRO A 231 -15.10 -2.91 -23.40
CA PRO A 231 -15.69 -3.90 -24.29
C PRO A 231 -16.37 -3.24 -25.50
N GLU A 232 -16.34 -3.90 -26.67
CA GLU A 232 -16.94 -3.35 -27.91
C GLU A 232 -18.43 -3.04 -27.75
N ASN A 233 -19.18 -3.85 -26.99
CA ASN A 233 -20.60 -3.62 -26.73
C ASN A 233 -20.87 -2.39 -25.85
N LEU A 234 -19.85 -1.82 -25.22
CA LEU A 234 -19.91 -0.57 -24.46
C LEU A 234 -19.22 0.60 -25.18
N ALA A 235 -18.65 0.38 -26.37
CA ALA A 235 -17.99 1.45 -27.14
C ALA A 235 -18.98 2.47 -27.70
N THR A 236 -20.26 2.11 -27.82
CA THR A 236 -21.32 3.01 -28.27
C THR A 236 -22.39 3.14 -27.19
N SER A 237 -22.62 4.37 -26.72
CA SER A 237 -23.71 4.65 -25.78
C SER A 237 -25.06 4.27 -26.42
N PRO A 238 -25.93 3.58 -25.67
CA PRO A 238 -27.25 3.24 -26.15
C PRO A 238 -28.08 4.51 -26.39
N LYS A 239 -28.95 4.49 -27.39
CA LYS A 239 -29.93 5.58 -27.58
C LYS A 239 -30.98 5.48 -26.49
N LEU A 240 -30.99 6.46 -25.59
CA LEU A 240 -31.96 6.54 -24.50
C LEU A 240 -33.28 7.13 -25.00
N ASP A 241 -34.41 6.57 -24.57
CA ASP A 241 -35.69 7.22 -24.73
C ASP A 241 -35.83 8.40 -23.73
N ALA A 242 -36.86 9.22 -23.90
CA ALA A 242 -37.05 10.41 -23.07
C ALA A 242 -37.23 10.09 -21.57
N HIS A 243 -37.72 8.90 -21.21
CA HIS A 243 -37.87 8.50 -19.82
C HIS A 243 -36.54 8.03 -19.23
N ALA A 244 -35.82 7.17 -19.95
CA ALA A 244 -34.49 6.69 -19.57
C ALA A 244 -33.48 7.85 -19.47
N SER A 245 -33.53 8.82 -20.38
CA SER A 245 -32.68 10.02 -20.36
C SER A 245 -32.86 10.83 -19.08
N ARG A 246 -34.10 11.03 -18.61
CA ARG A 246 -34.35 11.77 -17.35
C ARG A 246 -33.76 11.07 -16.13
N ILE A 247 -33.91 9.74 -16.08
CA ILE A 247 -33.35 8.92 -15.00
C ILE A 247 -31.82 8.96 -15.03
N HIS A 248 -31.25 8.89 -16.23
CA HIS A 248 -29.82 9.01 -16.45
C HIS A 248 -29.28 10.36 -15.95
N ASP A 249 -29.91 11.47 -16.34
CA ASP A 249 -29.54 12.82 -15.89
C ASP A 249 -29.63 12.96 -14.36
N ASP A 250 -30.68 12.39 -13.75
CA ASP A 250 -30.83 12.37 -12.29
C ASP A 250 -29.69 11.58 -11.62
N ILE A 251 -29.28 10.44 -12.17
CA ILE A 251 -28.15 9.64 -11.63
C ILE A 251 -26.83 10.41 -11.79
N LEU A 252 -26.57 11.01 -12.95
CA LEU A 252 -25.39 11.85 -13.19
C LEU A 252 -25.31 12.99 -12.16
N TYR A 253 -26.43 13.64 -11.86
CA TYR A 253 -26.48 14.69 -10.84
C TYR A 253 -26.10 14.18 -9.43
N GLN A 254 -26.44 12.94 -9.09
CA GLN A 254 -26.12 12.33 -7.79
C GLN A 254 -24.68 11.87 -7.68
N MET A 255 -24.07 11.46 -8.81
CA MET A 255 -22.66 11.05 -8.85
C MET A 255 -21.70 12.17 -8.45
N LYS A 256 -22.10 13.45 -8.60
CA LYS A 256 -21.28 14.61 -8.29
C LYS A 256 -19.87 14.45 -8.88
N LEU A 257 -18.84 14.44 -8.04
CA LEU A 257 -17.43 14.28 -8.41
C LEU A 257 -16.93 12.82 -8.44
N SER A 258 -17.75 11.86 -8.00
CA SER A 258 -17.32 10.45 -7.83
C SER A 258 -17.20 9.69 -9.15
N ARG A 259 -17.89 10.14 -10.22
CA ARG A 259 -17.97 9.49 -11.56
C ARG A 259 -18.54 8.06 -11.58
N THR A 260 -18.71 7.46 -10.41
CA THR A 260 -19.33 6.18 -10.16
C THR A 260 -20.34 6.33 -9.02
N ILE A 261 -21.25 5.37 -8.91
CA ILE A 261 -22.26 5.32 -7.86
C ILE A 261 -22.40 3.89 -7.35
N GLY A 262 -22.62 3.72 -6.05
CA GLY A 262 -22.81 2.40 -5.44
C GLY A 262 -24.04 1.70 -6.02
N MET A 263 -23.96 0.38 -6.22
CA MET A 263 -25.07 -0.39 -6.77
C MET A 263 -26.35 -0.33 -5.93
N GLU A 264 -26.23 -0.19 -4.61
CA GLU A 264 -27.38 0.01 -3.70
C GLU A 264 -28.11 1.32 -3.99
N ASP A 265 -27.36 2.41 -4.15
CA ASP A 265 -27.93 3.73 -4.46
C ASP A 265 -28.63 3.71 -5.82
N VAL A 266 -27.97 3.16 -6.84
CA VAL A 266 -28.53 2.98 -8.19
C VAL A 266 -29.84 2.22 -8.15
N SER A 267 -29.86 1.09 -7.43
CA SER A 267 -31.08 0.31 -7.25
C SER A 267 -32.17 1.11 -6.56
N GLY A 268 -31.83 1.94 -5.56
CA GLY A 268 -32.77 2.82 -4.87
C GLY A 268 -33.37 3.88 -5.80
N TYR A 269 -32.54 4.54 -6.62
CA TYR A 269 -32.99 5.53 -7.60
C TYR A 269 -33.90 4.92 -8.65
N LEU A 270 -33.50 3.77 -9.20
CA LEU A 270 -34.26 3.12 -10.26
C LEU A 270 -35.58 2.58 -9.71
N HIS A 271 -35.59 2.01 -8.49
CA HIS A 271 -36.82 1.63 -7.83
C HIS A 271 -37.78 2.82 -7.64
N LYS A 272 -37.27 3.97 -7.21
CA LYS A 272 -38.07 5.18 -7.05
C LYS A 272 -38.64 5.68 -8.38
N ALA A 273 -37.88 5.55 -9.47
CA ALA A 273 -38.25 6.05 -10.78
C ALA A 273 -39.20 5.12 -11.54
N THR A 274 -39.06 3.80 -11.39
CA THR A 274 -39.78 2.80 -12.21
C THR A 274 -40.76 1.95 -11.41
N GLY A 275 -40.65 1.92 -10.08
CA GLY A 275 -41.40 1.01 -9.20
C GLY A 275 -40.88 -0.43 -9.20
N GLU A 276 -39.88 -0.77 -10.03
CA GLU A 276 -39.31 -2.12 -10.09
C GLU A 276 -38.30 -2.33 -8.96
N ARG A 277 -38.29 -3.52 -8.35
CA ARG A 277 -37.21 -3.94 -7.45
C ARG A 277 -36.36 -4.96 -8.17
N TRP A 278 -35.05 -4.78 -8.15
CA TRP A 278 -34.12 -5.71 -8.78
C TRP A 278 -33.34 -6.46 -7.71
N GLY A 279 -33.20 -7.77 -7.90
CA GLY A 279 -32.34 -8.58 -7.05
C GLY A 279 -30.88 -8.32 -7.42
N GLN A 280 -30.04 -7.99 -6.43
CA GLN A 280 -28.60 -7.78 -6.62
C GLN A 280 -27.82 -9.06 -6.99
N SER A 281 -28.49 -10.20 -7.15
CA SER A 281 -27.85 -11.51 -7.26
C SER A 281 -27.45 -11.93 -8.67
N ASP A 282 -27.97 -11.29 -9.72
CA ASP A 282 -27.61 -11.61 -11.11
C ASP A 282 -26.94 -10.41 -11.81
N LEU A 283 -25.61 -10.49 -11.97
CA LEU A 283 -24.81 -9.47 -12.66
C LEU A 283 -25.21 -9.30 -14.14
N HIS A 284 -25.69 -10.35 -14.80
CA HIS A 284 -26.09 -10.28 -16.21
C HIS A 284 -27.41 -9.54 -16.37
N GLU A 285 -28.39 -9.85 -15.53
CA GLU A 285 -29.65 -9.12 -15.44
C GLU A 285 -29.37 -7.64 -15.11
N MET A 286 -28.52 -7.39 -14.12
CA MET A 286 -28.11 -6.05 -13.72
C MET A 286 -27.46 -5.27 -14.87
N SER A 287 -26.51 -5.88 -15.59
CA SER A 287 -25.86 -5.26 -16.75
C SER A 287 -26.86 -4.88 -17.84
N THR A 288 -27.83 -5.77 -18.10
CA THR A 288 -28.89 -5.54 -19.10
C THR A 288 -29.78 -4.38 -18.69
N ILE A 289 -30.10 -4.27 -17.42
CA ILE A 289 -30.95 -3.20 -16.90
C ILE A 289 -30.21 -1.86 -16.90
N LEU A 290 -28.97 -1.81 -16.38
CA LEU A 290 -28.13 -0.61 -16.39
C LEU A 290 -27.98 -0.04 -17.80
N ALA A 291 -27.77 -0.91 -18.79
CA ALA A 291 -27.63 -0.50 -20.18
C ALA A 291 -28.88 0.23 -20.73
N LYS A 292 -30.10 -0.06 -20.23
CA LYS A 292 -31.31 0.68 -20.62
C LYS A 292 -31.27 2.15 -20.23
N TYR A 293 -30.47 2.49 -19.22
CA TYR A 293 -30.31 3.84 -18.67
C TYR A 293 -28.93 4.44 -18.99
N GLY A 294 -28.20 3.88 -19.97
CA GLY A 294 -26.89 4.39 -20.37
C GLY A 294 -25.79 4.15 -19.33
N LEU A 295 -26.01 3.20 -18.42
CA LEU A 295 -25.04 2.85 -17.38
C LEU A 295 -24.43 1.48 -17.68
N ALA A 296 -23.23 1.25 -17.16
CA ALA A 296 -22.58 -0.05 -17.13
C ALA A 296 -22.02 -0.35 -15.74
N PRO A 297 -21.96 -1.63 -15.34
CA PRO A 297 -21.24 -2.00 -14.15
C PRO A 297 -19.75 -1.75 -14.33
N VAL A 298 -19.12 -1.22 -13.29
CA VAL A 298 -17.67 -1.10 -13.17
C VAL A 298 -17.23 -1.71 -11.86
N HIS A 299 -16.09 -2.38 -11.88
CA HIS A 299 -15.56 -3.09 -10.74
C HIS A 299 -14.38 -2.32 -10.16
N THR A 300 -14.31 -2.24 -8.84
CA THR A 300 -13.24 -1.54 -8.14
C THR A 300 -13.13 -2.08 -6.71
N PHE A 301 -12.48 -1.33 -5.83
CA PHE A 301 -12.39 -1.62 -4.41
C PHE A 301 -13.09 -0.53 -3.60
N ALA A 302 -13.74 -0.92 -2.51
CA ALA A 302 -14.33 0.00 -1.58
C ALA A 302 -13.23 0.88 -1.00
N GLY A 303 -13.35 2.18 -1.23
CA GLY A 303 -12.48 3.19 -0.67
C GLY A 303 -13.16 4.00 0.41
N LEU A 304 -12.35 4.77 1.13
CA LEU A 304 -12.86 5.96 1.80
C LEU A 304 -12.93 7.12 0.79
N PRO A 305 -13.70 8.19 1.07
CA PRO A 305 -13.88 9.32 0.15
C PRO A 305 -12.60 9.93 -0.44
N ALA A 306 -11.44 9.77 0.20
CA ALA A 306 -10.17 10.32 -0.25
C ALA A 306 -9.19 9.29 -0.86
N GLU A 307 -9.56 8.01 -0.94
CA GLU A 307 -8.80 6.94 -1.61
C GLU A 307 -7.30 6.86 -1.21
N PHE A 308 -6.94 7.24 0.02
CA PHE A 308 -5.54 7.30 0.46
C PHE A 308 -4.94 5.95 0.85
N SER A 309 -5.76 4.98 1.27
CA SER A 309 -5.28 3.65 1.68
C SER A 309 -4.96 2.74 0.49
N LYS A 310 -5.56 2.98 -0.68
CA LYS A 310 -5.53 2.13 -1.88
C LYS A 310 -5.62 0.64 -1.58
N ALA A 311 -6.41 0.28 -0.57
CA ALA A 311 -6.56 -1.11 -0.17
C ALA A 311 -7.33 -1.88 -1.25
N VAL A 312 -6.85 -3.06 -1.62
CA VAL A 312 -7.45 -3.91 -2.67
C VAL A 312 -8.23 -5.10 -2.09
N ASN A 313 -8.52 -5.09 -0.79
CA ASN A 313 -9.06 -6.24 -0.07
C ASN A 313 -10.60 -6.30 -0.06
N ASN A 314 -11.29 -5.23 -0.44
CA ASN A 314 -12.76 -5.15 -0.40
C ASN A 314 -13.31 -4.86 -1.80
N PRO A 315 -13.41 -5.88 -2.68
CA PRO A 315 -13.93 -5.69 -4.02
C PRO A 315 -15.39 -5.24 -3.99
N VAL A 316 -15.72 -4.26 -4.81
CA VAL A 316 -17.09 -3.77 -5.01
C VAL A 316 -17.41 -3.67 -6.49
N THR A 317 -18.71 -3.60 -6.78
CA THR A 317 -19.23 -3.21 -8.08
C THR A 317 -19.98 -1.90 -7.87
N GLU A 318 -19.76 -0.97 -8.78
CA GLU A 318 -20.40 0.33 -8.88
C GLU A 318 -21.02 0.44 -10.29
N ALA A 319 -21.84 1.46 -10.53
CA ALA A 319 -22.29 1.79 -11.88
C ALA A 319 -21.61 3.08 -12.37
N ALA A 320 -21.37 3.15 -13.67
CA ALA A 320 -20.83 4.33 -14.34
C ALA A 320 -21.57 4.62 -15.65
N PRO A 321 -21.59 5.88 -16.12
CA PRO A 321 -22.20 6.24 -17.38
C PRO A 321 -21.31 5.82 -18.54
N ILE A 322 -21.89 5.13 -19.52
CA ILE A 322 -21.15 4.52 -20.64
C ILE A 322 -20.40 5.59 -21.44
N GLU A 323 -21.02 6.75 -21.65
CA GLU A 323 -20.44 7.86 -22.40
C GLU A 323 -19.18 8.48 -21.74
N LEU A 324 -19.01 8.30 -20.43
CA LEU A 324 -17.81 8.76 -19.69
C LEU A 324 -16.69 7.72 -19.67
N MET A 325 -16.99 6.45 -19.97
CA MET A 325 -16.01 5.37 -19.88
C MET A 325 -15.00 5.41 -21.03
N ARG A 326 -13.71 5.32 -20.72
CA ARG A 326 -12.64 5.16 -21.72
C ARG A 326 -11.71 4.03 -21.31
N GLY A 327 -11.43 3.13 -22.24
CA GLY A 327 -10.53 2.00 -22.01
C GLY A 327 -9.06 2.40 -22.15
N PHE A 328 -8.26 2.14 -21.13
CA PHE A 328 -6.81 2.39 -21.14
C PHE A 328 -6.14 1.61 -22.28
N ALA A 329 -6.41 0.31 -22.38
CA ALA A 329 -5.85 -0.51 -23.44
C ALA A 329 -6.35 -0.06 -24.83
N ASN A 330 -7.63 0.29 -24.96
CA ASN A 330 -8.22 0.75 -26.22
C ASN A 330 -7.52 2.02 -26.74
N ASP A 331 -7.23 2.97 -25.86
CA ASP A 331 -6.60 4.22 -26.26
C ASP A 331 -5.09 4.03 -26.51
N PHE A 332 -4.38 3.32 -25.63
CA PHE A 332 -2.92 3.37 -25.61
C PHE A 332 -2.22 2.14 -26.21
N ALA A 333 -2.93 1.04 -26.53
CA ALA A 333 -2.31 -0.12 -27.19
C ALA A 333 -1.89 0.14 -28.64
N ARG A 334 -2.34 1.26 -29.24
CA ARG A 334 -1.99 1.68 -30.60
C ARG A 334 -0.53 2.13 -30.76
N TYR A 335 0.12 2.55 -29.68
CA TYR A 335 1.50 3.04 -29.72
C TYR A 335 2.48 1.89 -29.97
N THR A 336 3.38 2.09 -30.94
CA THR A 336 4.33 1.07 -31.43
C THR A 336 5.79 1.42 -31.14
N GLU A 337 6.02 2.61 -30.60
CA GLU A 337 7.31 3.13 -30.19
C GLU A 337 7.93 2.26 -29.10
N ASP A 338 9.26 2.23 -29.06
CA ASP A 338 10.03 1.41 -28.14
C ASP A 338 9.69 1.77 -26.69
N VAL A 339 9.51 3.05 -26.38
CA VAL A 339 9.09 3.53 -25.07
C VAL A 339 7.75 4.25 -25.18
N LEU A 340 6.78 3.83 -24.36
CA LEU A 340 5.56 4.58 -24.09
C LEU A 340 5.67 5.22 -22.70
N LEU A 341 5.72 6.55 -22.66
CA LEU A 341 5.77 7.35 -21.44
C LEU A 341 4.38 7.90 -21.11
N VAL A 342 3.88 7.70 -19.90
CA VAL A 342 2.78 8.51 -19.36
C VAL A 342 3.37 9.64 -18.51
N GLU A 343 3.09 10.86 -18.93
CA GLU A 343 3.63 12.09 -18.33
C GLU A 343 2.88 12.49 -17.04
N GLY A 344 3.64 13.01 -16.08
CA GLY A 344 3.13 13.67 -14.89
C GLY A 344 2.59 12.76 -13.78
N GLU A 345 2.01 13.40 -12.77
CA GLU A 345 1.49 12.76 -11.56
C GLU A 345 0.04 12.28 -11.73
N ILE A 346 -0.25 11.03 -11.37
CA ILE A 346 -1.59 10.43 -11.44
C ILE A 346 -2.01 9.68 -10.15
N HIS A 347 -1.28 9.77 -9.05
CA HIS A 347 -1.56 8.98 -7.84
C HIS A 347 -2.76 9.48 -7.02
N SER A 348 -2.91 10.80 -6.93
CA SER A 348 -3.88 11.46 -6.05
C SER A 348 -5.32 11.19 -6.48
N ASN A 349 -6.24 11.01 -5.51
CA ASN A 349 -7.70 10.94 -5.73
C ASN A 349 -8.20 9.92 -6.78
N ARG A 350 -7.42 8.88 -7.06
CA ARG A 350 -7.83 7.79 -7.98
C ARG A 350 -7.99 6.47 -7.25
N LYS A 351 -8.83 5.58 -7.76
CA LYS A 351 -8.97 4.21 -7.26
C LYS A 351 -7.63 3.43 -7.38
N PRO A 352 -7.44 2.30 -6.66
CA PRO A 352 -6.31 1.42 -6.87
C PRO A 352 -6.16 1.05 -8.36
N GLY A 353 -4.93 1.11 -8.89
CA GLY A 353 -4.66 0.90 -10.31
C GLY A 353 -4.87 2.13 -11.20
N PHE A 354 -5.26 3.27 -10.63
CA PHE A 354 -5.55 4.54 -11.32
C PHE A 354 -6.71 4.47 -12.33
N MET A 355 -7.55 3.44 -12.22
CA MET A 355 -8.72 3.21 -13.06
C MET A 355 -9.72 2.32 -12.33
N ALA A 356 -10.94 2.23 -12.86
CA ALA A 356 -11.85 1.14 -12.56
C ALA A 356 -11.59 -0.04 -13.52
N PHE A 357 -12.33 -1.13 -13.35
CA PHE A 357 -12.23 -2.32 -14.21
C PHE A 357 -13.58 -2.60 -14.87
N ALA A 358 -13.56 -2.93 -16.17
CA ALA A 358 -14.77 -3.31 -16.90
C ALA A 358 -15.26 -4.72 -16.59
N SER A 359 -14.45 -5.54 -15.89
CA SER A 359 -14.82 -6.89 -15.44
C SER A 359 -14.28 -7.20 -14.05
N ALA A 360 -14.94 -8.12 -13.34
CA ALA A 360 -14.49 -8.60 -12.04
C ALA A 360 -13.17 -9.38 -12.17
N GLU A 361 -13.01 -10.13 -13.26
CA GLU A 361 -11.81 -10.91 -13.57
C GLU A 361 -10.59 -10.02 -13.72
N ALA A 362 -10.72 -8.88 -14.42
CA ALA A 362 -9.63 -7.92 -14.57
C ALA A 362 -9.23 -7.28 -13.23
N ARG A 363 -10.23 -6.88 -12.42
CA ARG A 363 -10.02 -6.40 -11.04
C ARG A 363 -9.28 -7.43 -10.20
N ASP A 364 -9.70 -8.70 -10.23
CA ASP A 364 -9.10 -9.77 -9.43
C ASP A 364 -7.70 -10.13 -9.91
N ALA A 365 -7.43 -10.01 -11.21
CA ALA A 365 -6.09 -10.14 -11.75
C ALA A 365 -5.17 -8.98 -11.30
N TYR A 366 -5.69 -7.77 -11.13
CA TYR A 366 -4.95 -6.65 -10.52
C TYR A 366 -4.75 -6.86 -9.01
N GLN A 367 -5.80 -7.29 -8.30
CA GLN A 367 -5.71 -7.63 -6.89
C GLN A 367 -4.61 -8.66 -6.65
N ASN A 368 -4.57 -9.75 -7.42
CA ASN A 368 -3.52 -10.76 -7.32
C ASN A 368 -2.11 -10.19 -7.58
N LEU A 369 -1.96 -9.26 -8.54
CA LEU A 369 -0.70 -8.58 -8.81
C LEU A 369 -0.22 -7.78 -7.59
N VAL A 370 -1.09 -6.99 -6.98
CA VAL A 370 -0.76 -6.21 -5.77
C VAL A 370 -0.45 -7.13 -4.59
N LEU A 371 -1.30 -8.14 -4.35
CA LEU A 371 -1.20 -8.99 -3.16
C LEU A 371 -0.04 -9.99 -3.20
N LYS A 372 0.39 -10.41 -4.40
CA LYS A 372 1.38 -11.50 -4.56
C LYS A 372 2.60 -11.10 -5.39
N GLY A 373 2.48 -10.11 -6.27
CA GLY A 373 3.57 -9.69 -7.14
C GLY A 373 4.43 -8.59 -6.53
N ILE A 374 3.82 -7.61 -5.88
CA ILE A 374 4.52 -6.44 -5.32
C ILE A 374 4.60 -6.61 -3.80
N VAL A 375 5.63 -7.32 -3.35
CA VAL A 375 5.82 -7.70 -1.94
C VAL A 375 7.11 -7.10 -1.38
N HIS A 376 7.19 -7.00 -0.05
CA HIS A 376 8.40 -6.53 0.60
C HIS A 376 9.56 -7.54 0.49
N PRO A 377 10.82 -7.08 0.55
CA PRO A 377 11.98 -7.96 0.47
C PRO A 377 11.98 -9.07 1.54
N PRO A 378 12.56 -10.26 1.23
CA PRO A 378 12.59 -11.39 2.17
C PRO A 378 13.19 -11.05 3.54
N ALA A 379 14.20 -10.18 3.60
CA ALA A 379 14.82 -9.73 4.85
C ALA A 379 13.83 -8.98 5.76
N ILE A 380 12.99 -8.11 5.18
CA ILE A 380 11.92 -7.38 5.89
C ILE A 380 10.89 -8.38 6.44
N GLN A 381 10.48 -9.35 5.62
CA GLN A 381 9.52 -10.38 6.03
C GLN A 381 10.09 -11.27 7.14
N ALA A 382 11.37 -11.64 7.08
CA ALA A 382 12.05 -12.44 8.09
C ALA A 382 12.15 -11.71 9.43
N LEU A 383 12.50 -10.43 9.41
CA LEU A 383 12.49 -9.60 10.62
C LEU A 383 11.08 -9.50 11.22
N ALA A 384 10.07 -9.28 10.39
CA ALA A 384 8.70 -9.21 10.85
C ALA A 384 8.17 -10.53 11.43
N ASN A 385 8.58 -11.68 10.88
CA ASN A 385 8.32 -13.00 11.48
C ASN A 385 8.91 -13.08 12.89
N ALA A 386 10.19 -12.73 13.05
CA ALA A 386 10.87 -12.80 14.34
C ALA A 386 10.24 -11.88 15.40
N VAL A 387 9.76 -10.69 14.99
CA VAL A 387 9.01 -9.79 15.87
C VAL A 387 7.65 -10.39 16.23
N ALA A 388 6.93 -10.99 15.28
CA ALA A 388 5.64 -11.64 15.55
C ALA A 388 5.79 -12.83 16.51
N ASP A 389 6.82 -13.66 16.35
CA ASP A 389 7.15 -14.75 17.27
C ASP A 389 7.45 -14.21 18.67
N HIS A 390 8.16 -13.08 18.75
CA HIS A 390 8.41 -12.41 20.02
C HIS A 390 7.12 -11.90 20.68
N MET A 391 6.18 -11.34 19.91
CA MET A 391 4.87 -10.91 20.42
C MET A 391 4.05 -12.09 20.96
N ILE A 392 4.08 -13.24 20.28
CA ILE A 392 3.45 -14.48 20.76
C ILE A 392 4.09 -14.93 22.08
N ALA A 393 5.42 -14.91 22.17
CA ALA A 393 6.16 -15.28 23.37
C ALA A 393 5.83 -14.34 24.55
N MET A 394 5.77 -13.03 24.31
CA MET A 394 5.36 -12.03 25.30
C MET A 394 3.94 -12.28 25.85
N ASN A 395 3.06 -12.84 25.03
CA ASN A 395 1.69 -13.21 25.39
C ASN A 395 1.54 -14.69 25.73
N CYS A 396 2.64 -15.37 26.09
CA CYS A 396 2.64 -16.74 26.61
C CYS A 396 1.96 -17.73 25.63
N GLY A 397 2.22 -17.57 24.33
CA GLY A 397 1.67 -18.40 23.26
C GLY A 397 0.28 -17.99 22.77
N ARG A 398 -0.33 -16.95 23.35
CA ARG A 398 -1.64 -16.43 22.94
C ARG A 398 -1.54 -15.57 21.69
N ALA A 399 -2.67 -15.49 21.01
CA ALA A 399 -2.93 -14.53 19.95
C ALA A 399 -2.66 -13.10 20.44
N TRP A 400 -2.27 -12.22 19.54
CA TRP A 400 -1.93 -10.83 19.83
C TRP A 400 -2.57 -9.89 18.81
N MET A 401 -2.66 -8.62 19.18
CA MET A 401 -3.32 -7.61 18.34
C MET A 401 -2.37 -6.46 18.07
N ALA A 402 -2.60 -5.79 16.94
CA ALA A 402 -1.80 -4.67 16.49
C ALA A 402 -2.67 -3.45 16.24
N ALA A 403 -2.08 -2.27 16.44
CA ALA A 403 -2.67 -1.01 16.02
C ALA A 403 -1.65 -0.10 15.33
N HIS A 404 -2.12 0.63 14.32
CA HIS A 404 -1.36 1.71 13.67
C HIS A 404 -1.88 3.07 14.14
N TRP A 405 -1.01 3.88 14.74
CA TRP A 405 -1.32 5.21 15.23
C TRP A 405 -0.58 6.27 14.42
N ARG A 406 -1.30 6.90 13.48
CA ARG A 406 -0.77 7.98 12.66
C ARG A 406 -0.95 9.32 13.38
N ARG A 407 0.17 9.95 13.69
CA ARG A 407 0.32 11.27 14.31
C ARG A 407 1.07 12.15 13.29
N GLY A 408 2.28 12.61 13.60
CA GLY A 408 3.08 13.42 12.68
C GLY A 408 2.28 14.55 12.01
N ASP A 409 2.40 14.65 10.69
CA ASP A 409 1.67 15.57 9.81
C ASP A 409 0.14 15.47 9.95
N PHE A 410 -0.44 14.34 10.37
CA PHE A 410 -1.90 14.24 10.55
C PHE A 410 -2.40 15.10 11.72
N VAL A 411 -1.54 15.42 12.69
CA VAL A 411 -1.89 16.36 13.76
C VAL A 411 -1.92 17.78 13.22
N GLU A 412 -0.93 18.14 12.39
CA GLU A 412 -0.80 19.47 11.78
C GLU A 412 -1.92 19.74 10.76
N LEU A 413 -2.27 18.73 9.96
CA LEU A 413 -3.34 18.78 8.96
C LEU A 413 -4.74 18.66 9.57
N GLY A 414 -4.86 18.46 10.89
CA GLY A 414 -6.15 18.29 11.57
C GLY A 414 -6.88 17.00 11.18
N TRP A 415 -6.19 16.02 10.60
CA TRP A 415 -6.74 14.72 10.22
C TRP A 415 -6.83 13.75 11.40
N ASN A 416 -6.27 14.12 12.55
CA ASN A 416 -6.45 13.38 13.79
C ASN A 416 -7.63 13.97 14.59
N HIS A 417 -8.66 13.15 14.81
CA HIS A 417 -9.84 13.56 15.56
C HIS A 417 -9.61 13.61 17.09
N ASN A 418 -8.51 13.07 17.60
CA ASN A 418 -8.20 13.07 19.04
C ASN A 418 -7.52 14.36 19.47
N ARG A 419 -8.04 14.99 20.53
CA ARG A 419 -7.54 16.28 21.04
C ARG A 419 -6.23 16.12 21.80
N SER A 420 -5.97 14.95 22.39
CA SER A 420 -4.72 14.65 23.10
C SER A 420 -4.11 13.29 22.72
N SER A 421 -2.79 13.13 22.96
CA SER A 421 -2.08 11.86 22.75
C SER A 421 -2.63 10.73 23.64
N HIS A 422 -3.08 11.04 24.87
CA HIS A 422 -3.65 10.04 25.77
C HIS A 422 -5.01 9.52 25.28
N GLU A 423 -5.88 10.42 24.82
CA GLU A 423 -7.16 10.05 24.20
C GLU A 423 -6.94 9.15 22.98
N GLY A 424 -5.94 9.47 22.14
CA GLY A 424 -5.54 8.63 21.02
C GLY A 424 -5.21 7.20 21.45
N VAL A 425 -4.34 7.02 22.45
CA VAL A 425 -4.00 5.69 22.98
C VAL A 425 -5.22 4.97 23.55
N ASP A 426 -6.07 5.64 24.30
CA ASP A 426 -7.27 5.02 24.90
C ASP A 426 -8.31 4.63 23.83
N MET A 427 -8.44 5.41 22.76
CA MET A 427 -9.23 5.07 21.59
C MET A 427 -8.72 3.77 20.93
N LEU A 428 -7.40 3.66 20.68
CA LEU A 428 -6.81 2.43 20.13
C LEU A 428 -7.16 1.21 20.99
N ARG A 429 -7.02 1.32 22.31
CA ARG A 429 -7.36 0.24 23.25
C ARG A 429 -8.83 -0.14 23.22
N SER A 430 -9.71 0.85 23.09
CA SER A 430 -11.15 0.62 22.94
C SER A 430 -11.44 -0.19 21.66
N ARG A 431 -10.82 0.18 20.53
CA ARG A 431 -10.95 -0.55 19.27
C ARG A 431 -10.38 -1.96 19.35
N LEU A 432 -9.23 -2.16 20.00
CA LEU A 432 -8.65 -3.48 20.26
C LEU A 432 -9.53 -4.33 21.19
N LYS A 433 -10.25 -3.72 22.15
CA LYS A 433 -11.23 -4.43 22.97
C LYS A 433 -12.35 -5.02 22.09
N SER A 434 -12.89 -4.25 21.15
CA SER A 434 -13.87 -4.74 20.18
C SER A 434 -13.27 -5.84 19.29
N GLY A 435 -12.00 -5.69 18.88
CA GLY A 435 -11.29 -6.72 18.12
C GLY A 435 -11.21 -8.08 18.81
N ARG A 436 -11.06 -8.11 20.14
CA ARG A 436 -11.12 -9.37 20.91
C ARG A 436 -12.48 -10.05 20.82
N GLU A 437 -13.58 -9.28 20.82
CA GLU A 437 -14.92 -9.83 20.66
C GLU A 437 -15.12 -10.38 19.24
N THR A 438 -14.58 -9.70 18.23
CA THR A 438 -14.54 -10.23 16.86
C THR A 438 -13.78 -11.56 16.79
N LEU A 439 -12.59 -11.65 17.38
CA LEU A 439 -11.81 -12.90 17.41
C LEU A 439 -12.54 -14.05 18.12
N LYS A 440 -13.30 -13.75 19.19
CA LYS A 440 -14.17 -14.75 19.85
C LYS A 440 -15.25 -15.26 18.90
N SER A 441 -15.92 -14.36 18.15
CA SER A 441 -16.94 -14.73 17.17
C SER A 441 -16.37 -15.62 16.06
N LEU A 442 -15.25 -15.20 15.47
CA LEU A 442 -14.56 -15.96 14.41
C LEU A 442 -14.17 -17.36 14.88
N LYS A 443 -13.62 -17.48 16.10
CA LYS A 443 -13.27 -18.77 16.68
C LYS A 443 -14.48 -19.67 16.89
N ALA A 444 -15.62 -19.11 17.32
CA ALA A 444 -16.87 -19.85 17.49
C ALA A 444 -17.45 -20.37 16.17
N GLU A 445 -17.31 -19.62 15.08
CA GLU A 445 -17.76 -20.00 13.73
C GLU A 445 -16.88 -21.08 13.08
N ALA A 446 -15.76 -21.47 13.69
CA ALA A 446 -14.72 -22.31 13.11
C ALA A 446 -14.16 -21.81 11.76
N LYS A 447 -14.45 -20.56 11.37
CA LYS A 447 -13.90 -19.88 10.20
C LYS A 447 -12.65 -19.12 10.61
N GLY A 448 -11.52 -19.38 9.94
CA GLY A 448 -10.26 -18.70 10.23
C GLY A 448 -9.78 -18.92 11.67
N ARG A 449 -9.85 -20.16 12.17
CA ARG A 449 -9.50 -20.52 13.56
C ARG A 449 -8.19 -19.84 13.97
N PRO A 450 -8.19 -18.93 14.96
CA PRO A 450 -6.96 -18.47 15.58
C PRO A 450 -6.22 -19.71 16.06
N THR A 451 -5.03 -19.95 15.50
CA THR A 451 -4.17 -21.09 15.87
C THR A 451 -3.76 -20.99 17.34
N HIS A 452 -3.76 -19.76 17.87
CA HIS A 452 -3.41 -19.45 19.24
C HIS A 452 -4.64 -19.30 20.15
N PRO A 453 -4.50 -19.50 21.48
CA PRO A 453 -5.53 -19.12 22.43
C PRO A 453 -5.82 -17.62 22.35
N LEU A 454 -7.07 -17.23 22.60
CA LEU A 454 -7.53 -15.85 22.41
C LEU A 454 -6.79 -14.86 23.32
N PRO A 455 -6.59 -13.59 22.88
CA PRO A 455 -5.93 -12.55 23.67
C PRO A 455 -6.75 -12.19 24.92
N LEU A 456 -6.06 -11.94 26.03
CA LEU A 456 -6.62 -11.45 27.30
C LEU A 456 -6.63 -9.92 27.38
N PRO A 457 -7.46 -9.32 28.26
CA PRO A 457 -7.51 -7.86 28.41
C PRO A 457 -6.20 -7.17 28.79
N HIS A 458 -5.30 -7.89 29.45
CA HIS A 458 -4.01 -7.41 29.95
C HIS A 458 -2.82 -7.88 29.10
N ASP A 459 -3.06 -8.60 28.01
CA ASP A 459 -2.00 -9.00 27.09
C ASP A 459 -1.37 -7.77 26.43
N ARG A 460 -0.11 -7.93 26.03
CA ARG A 460 0.61 -6.91 25.28
C ARG A 460 0.10 -6.83 23.86
N TRP A 461 0.09 -5.62 23.31
CA TRP A 461 -0.33 -5.37 21.93
C TRP A 461 0.73 -4.53 21.22
N TYR A 462 0.88 -4.74 19.92
CA TYR A 462 1.89 -4.06 19.12
C TYR A 462 1.36 -2.70 18.66
N LEU A 463 2.18 -1.66 18.76
CA LEU A 463 1.88 -0.32 18.30
C LEU A 463 2.92 0.12 17.28
N ALA A 464 2.48 0.36 16.03
CA ALA A 464 3.25 1.09 15.05
C ALA A 464 2.84 2.56 15.08
N THR A 465 3.81 3.48 15.16
CA THR A 465 3.51 4.91 15.23
C THR A 465 4.69 5.79 14.80
N ASP A 466 4.36 6.92 14.19
CA ASP A 466 5.26 8.04 13.92
C ASP A 466 5.27 9.08 15.06
N GLU A 467 4.56 8.84 16.17
CA GLU A 467 4.64 9.67 17.38
C GLU A 467 6.08 9.70 17.93
N ARG A 468 6.51 10.88 18.37
CA ARG A 468 7.86 11.10 18.91
C ARG A 468 7.83 11.74 20.30
N ASN A 469 6.66 12.16 20.79
CA ASN A 469 6.52 12.67 22.14
C ASN A 469 6.79 11.56 23.19
N PRO A 470 7.80 11.72 24.06
CA PRO A 470 8.18 10.69 25.02
C PRO A 470 7.08 10.39 26.04
N ASP A 471 6.29 11.39 26.45
CA ASP A 471 5.18 11.21 27.40
C ASP A 471 4.05 10.39 26.78
N ALA A 472 3.72 10.65 25.51
CA ALA A 472 2.74 9.87 24.76
C ALA A 472 3.17 8.40 24.62
N LEU A 473 4.43 8.16 24.28
CA LEU A 473 4.98 6.81 24.14
C LEU A 473 5.08 6.09 25.51
N ALA A 474 5.44 6.81 26.57
CA ALA A 474 5.42 6.28 27.93
C ALA A 474 4.00 5.90 28.37
N TYR A 475 3.01 6.74 28.07
CA TYR A 475 1.61 6.43 28.31
C TYR A 475 1.16 5.17 27.55
N ALA A 476 1.49 5.06 26.26
CA ALA A 476 1.20 3.85 25.49
C ALA A 476 1.79 2.58 26.13
N ARG A 477 3.07 2.62 26.52
CA ARG A 477 3.73 1.51 27.23
C ARG A 477 3.07 1.19 28.56
N SER A 478 2.63 2.21 29.32
CA SER A 478 1.86 2.02 30.57
C SER A 478 0.54 1.27 30.37
N LYS A 479 0.04 1.23 29.12
CA LYS A 479 -1.14 0.47 28.70
C LYS A 479 -0.81 -0.83 27.95
N ASN A 480 0.36 -1.40 28.20
CA ASN A 480 0.86 -2.64 27.60
C ASN A 480 1.11 -2.58 26.09
N ALA A 481 1.26 -1.39 25.50
CA ALA A 481 1.74 -1.27 24.13
C ALA A 481 3.22 -1.67 24.04
N VAL A 482 3.59 -2.34 22.95
CA VAL A 482 4.97 -2.69 22.61
C VAL A 482 5.31 -2.01 21.29
N LEU A 483 6.36 -1.19 21.30
CA LEU A 483 6.87 -0.51 20.12
C LEU A 483 7.97 -1.35 19.45
N PHE A 484 8.21 -1.12 18.16
CA PHE A 484 9.32 -1.75 17.44
C PHE A 484 10.67 -1.54 18.13
N SER A 485 10.91 -0.32 18.63
CA SER A 485 12.12 0.03 19.37
C SER A 485 12.32 -0.82 20.63
N ASP A 486 11.22 -1.20 21.30
CA ASP A 486 11.27 -2.00 22.52
C ASP A 486 11.70 -3.44 22.20
N VAL A 487 11.23 -3.98 21.06
CA VAL A 487 11.62 -5.30 20.56
C VAL A 487 13.08 -5.32 20.09
N LEU A 488 13.52 -4.30 19.36
CA LEU A 488 14.93 -4.20 18.95
C LEU A 488 15.87 -3.98 20.13
N ALA A 489 15.41 -3.33 21.20
CA ALA A 489 16.18 -3.19 22.44
C ALA A 489 16.28 -4.53 23.19
N SER A 490 15.20 -5.33 23.22
CA SER A 490 15.20 -6.64 23.89
C SER A 490 15.98 -7.71 23.10
N ILE A 491 16.01 -7.63 21.77
CA ILE A 491 16.73 -8.58 20.91
C ILE A 491 17.58 -7.80 19.87
N PRO A 492 18.75 -7.27 20.26
CA PRO A 492 19.59 -6.46 19.36
C PRO A 492 20.04 -7.20 18.09
N ALA A 493 20.14 -8.54 18.14
CA ALA A 493 20.49 -9.37 17.00
C ALA A 493 19.50 -9.25 15.83
N LEU A 494 18.23 -8.91 16.08
CA LEU A 494 17.23 -8.72 15.02
C LEU A 494 17.59 -7.61 14.05
N ARG A 495 18.32 -6.57 14.49
CA ARG A 495 18.79 -5.48 13.61
C ARG A 495 19.63 -6.01 12.44
N ARG A 496 20.33 -7.12 12.64
CA ARG A 496 21.22 -7.71 11.64
C ARG A 496 20.46 -8.26 10.44
N LEU A 497 19.22 -8.72 10.61
CA LEU A 497 18.44 -9.33 9.52
C LEU A 497 18.24 -8.39 8.33
N VAL A 498 18.15 -7.09 8.59
CA VAL A 498 17.97 -6.05 7.57
C VAL A 498 19.21 -5.17 7.46
N GLY A 499 19.85 -4.82 8.59
CA GLY A 499 21.09 -4.06 8.63
C GLY A 499 20.89 -2.54 8.61
N TRP A 500 21.77 -1.82 7.90
CA TRP A 500 21.75 -0.36 7.79
C TRP A 500 20.42 0.25 7.31
N PRO A 501 19.57 -0.42 6.49
CA PRO A 501 18.31 0.16 6.07
C PRO A 501 17.35 0.48 7.22
N LEU A 502 17.47 -0.20 8.37
CA LEU A 502 16.67 0.11 9.56
C LEU A 502 17.00 1.47 10.20
N LEU A 503 17.99 2.19 9.68
CA LEU A 503 18.22 3.58 10.06
C LEU A 503 17.15 4.53 9.48
N PHE A 504 16.38 4.10 8.49
CA PHE A 504 15.41 4.93 7.78
C PHE A 504 13.98 4.60 8.16
N THR A 505 13.18 5.62 8.45
CA THR A 505 11.82 5.47 8.99
C THR A 505 10.85 4.81 8.01
N ASP A 506 10.99 5.06 6.71
CA ASP A 506 10.15 4.41 5.70
C ASP A 506 10.43 2.90 5.59
N VAL A 507 11.69 2.48 5.79
CA VAL A 507 12.05 1.05 5.88
C VAL A 507 11.50 0.44 7.16
N ILE A 508 11.60 1.14 8.29
CA ILE A 508 10.95 0.73 9.55
C ILE A 508 9.45 0.55 9.31
N ALA A 509 8.79 1.50 8.67
CA ALA A 509 7.36 1.41 8.37
C ALA A 509 7.00 0.19 7.50
N LEU A 510 7.91 -0.29 6.64
CA LEU A 510 7.69 -1.57 5.93
C LEU A 510 7.72 -2.77 6.87
N VAL A 511 8.71 -2.82 7.76
CA VAL A 511 8.79 -3.87 8.79
C VAL A 511 7.54 -3.83 9.66
N GLU A 512 7.12 -2.64 10.10
CA GLU A 512 5.93 -2.49 10.94
C GLU A 512 4.65 -2.90 10.19
N GLN A 513 4.50 -2.58 8.91
CA GLN A 513 3.38 -3.08 8.09
C GLN A 513 3.32 -4.60 8.10
N GLU A 514 4.46 -5.24 7.89
CA GLU A 514 4.60 -6.69 7.90
C GLU A 514 4.31 -7.30 9.26
N VAL A 515 4.81 -6.70 10.34
CA VAL A 515 4.55 -7.13 11.72
C VAL A 515 3.06 -7.05 12.02
N MET A 516 2.45 -5.89 11.82
CA MET A 516 1.01 -5.69 12.06
C MET A 516 0.14 -6.63 11.21
N ALA A 517 0.57 -6.95 9.99
CA ALA A 517 -0.14 -7.90 9.15
C ALA A 517 -0.09 -9.35 9.66
N ARG A 518 0.74 -9.68 10.66
CA ARG A 518 0.81 -11.00 11.30
C ARG A 518 0.01 -11.09 12.60
N SER A 519 -0.56 -9.99 13.09
CA SER A 519 -1.39 -10.02 14.28
C SER A 519 -2.70 -10.77 14.02
N ASP A 520 -3.33 -11.30 15.06
CA ASP A 520 -4.64 -11.95 14.94
C ASP A 520 -5.73 -10.92 14.65
N PHE A 521 -5.64 -9.73 15.22
CA PHE A 521 -6.50 -8.58 14.92
C PHE A 521 -5.68 -7.31 14.66
N PHE A 522 -6.11 -6.50 13.69
CA PHE A 522 -5.46 -5.23 13.34
C PHE A 522 -6.44 -4.05 13.36
N PHE A 523 -6.02 -2.93 13.94
CA PHE A 523 -6.72 -1.65 13.84
C PHE A 523 -5.83 -0.59 13.19
N GLY A 524 -6.36 0.24 12.29
CA GLY A 524 -5.61 1.35 11.72
C GLY A 524 -6.50 2.51 11.26
N TYR A 525 -5.88 3.68 11.10
CA TYR A 525 -6.53 4.83 10.50
C TYR A 525 -6.70 4.64 9.00
N ALA A 526 -7.92 4.81 8.52
CA ALA A 526 -8.29 4.52 7.14
C ALA A 526 -7.74 5.54 6.12
N PHE A 527 -7.36 6.74 6.56
CA PHE A 527 -6.66 7.73 5.74
C PHE A 527 -5.14 7.46 5.62
N SER A 528 -4.61 6.48 6.34
CA SER A 528 -3.19 6.14 6.29
C SER A 528 -2.89 5.12 5.19
N SER A 529 -1.99 5.48 4.27
CA SER A 529 -1.42 4.54 3.29
C SER A 529 -0.66 3.38 3.95
N VAL A 530 -0.07 3.60 5.13
CA VAL A 530 0.55 2.52 5.93
C VAL A 530 -0.50 1.48 6.32
N ALA A 531 -1.68 1.92 6.78
CA ALA A 531 -2.75 1.01 7.18
C ALA A 531 -3.32 0.25 5.97
N GLY A 532 -3.45 0.91 4.82
CA GLY A 532 -3.82 0.25 3.56
C GLY A 532 -2.83 -0.85 3.15
N GLY A 533 -1.52 -0.60 3.31
CA GLY A 533 -0.50 -1.62 3.09
C GLY A 533 -0.60 -2.82 4.04
N VAL A 534 -0.86 -2.59 5.34
CA VAL A 534 -1.13 -3.69 6.30
C VAL A 534 -2.29 -4.55 5.82
N VAL A 535 -3.39 -3.92 5.41
CA VAL A 535 -4.61 -4.59 4.96
C VAL A 535 -4.36 -5.43 3.71
N ASN A 536 -3.60 -4.90 2.74
CA ASN A 536 -3.19 -5.66 1.57
C ASN A 536 -2.35 -6.88 1.95
N ILE A 537 -1.34 -6.74 2.82
CA ILE A 537 -0.52 -7.89 3.25
C ILE A 537 -1.36 -8.95 3.98
N ARG A 538 -2.33 -8.52 4.82
CA ARG A 538 -3.28 -9.43 5.49
C ARG A 538 -4.14 -10.19 4.48
N ALA A 539 -4.66 -9.50 3.47
CA ALA A 539 -5.44 -10.12 2.39
C ALA A 539 -4.59 -11.12 1.58
N GLY A 540 -3.34 -10.77 1.24
CA GLY A 540 -2.41 -11.67 0.56
C GLY A 540 -2.07 -12.93 1.36
N ARG A 541 -2.15 -12.86 2.69
CA ARG A 541 -2.02 -14.01 3.61
C ARG A 541 -3.30 -14.82 3.80
N GLY A 542 -4.42 -14.41 3.20
CA GLY A 542 -5.71 -15.08 3.39
C GLY A 542 -6.30 -14.88 4.79
N MET A 543 -5.96 -13.79 5.49
CA MET A 543 -6.57 -13.47 6.77
C MET A 543 -8.05 -13.11 6.60
N ASP A 544 -8.90 -13.51 7.54
CA ASP A 544 -10.34 -13.17 7.50
C ASP A 544 -10.51 -11.62 7.51
N PRO A 545 -11.24 -11.03 6.55
CA PRO A 545 -11.36 -9.58 6.45
C PRO A 545 -12.08 -8.95 7.64
N ARG A 546 -12.80 -9.72 8.45
CA ARG A 546 -13.42 -9.24 9.70
C ARG A 546 -12.40 -9.07 10.82
N ALA A 547 -11.24 -9.72 10.72
CA ALA A 547 -10.16 -9.63 11.71
C ALA A 547 -9.32 -8.34 11.57
N MET A 548 -9.90 -7.28 11.01
CA MET A 548 -9.31 -5.96 10.93
C MET A 548 -10.38 -4.87 10.95
N LEU A 549 -9.97 -3.67 11.34
CA LEU A 549 -10.82 -2.47 11.29
C LEU A 549 -9.98 -1.29 10.81
N LEU A 550 -10.42 -0.68 9.71
CA LEU A 550 -9.97 0.64 9.29
C LEU A 550 -11.03 1.66 9.68
N ASP A 551 -10.63 2.70 10.41
CA ASP A 551 -11.53 3.75 10.89
C ASP A 551 -11.03 5.12 10.48
N GLY A 552 -11.95 5.97 10.01
CA GLY A 552 -11.70 7.35 9.62
C GLY A 552 -12.41 8.36 10.51
N THR A 553 -12.99 7.91 11.63
CA THR A 553 -13.79 8.74 12.56
C THR A 553 -13.10 9.06 13.88
#